data_AF-A0A6B7Q2I7-F1
#
_entry.id   AF-A0A6B7Q2I7-F1
#
_cell.length_a   1.000
_cell.length_b   1.000
_cell.length_c   1.000
_cell.angle_alpha   90.00
_cell.angle_beta   90.00
_cell.angle_gamma   90.00
#
_symmetry.space_group_name_H-M   'P 1'
#
loop_
_entity.id
_entity.type
_entity.pdbx_description
1 polymer ?
#
loop_
_entity_poly.entity_id
_entity_poly.type
_entity_poly.pdbx_seq_one_letter_code
_entity_poly.pdbx_strand_id
1 'polypeptide(L)'
;MCNEYNLSDQKTCSMGQVVDVDTKANFQCNVTQNALETVSCDKYLVLSCQPPIAGCTGSGIAVNSATISNGAYQFTLVGSALTIVNNVTAINEVTEADFHFSIAGLDRVDEFFINAIHSDNYVGIAVNGTFIGVHGRAFGGWNANATKLVQDTNYSPPHARWSDSPADHYKAETGNNLKTSEHIDLIPYLREGSNVINIKVLNGKGPGYGMVYITAHQQCPPECEETWVDQCSSYDQRSQ
;
A
#
# COMPACT_ATOMS: atom_id res chain seq x y z
N MET A 1 19.03 10.84 -1.53
CA MET A 1 20.48 11.06 -1.40
C MET A 1 20.84 10.86 0.05
N CYS A 2 21.40 9.72 0.41
CA CYS A 2 22.03 9.52 1.72
C CYS A 2 23.50 9.87 1.54
N ASN A 3 23.97 10.91 2.23
CA ASN A 3 25.38 11.23 2.26
C ASN A 3 26.05 10.31 3.29
N GLU A 4 26.91 9.41 2.82
CA GLU A 4 27.81 8.67 3.70
C GLU A 4 28.85 9.63 4.27
N TYR A 5 28.91 9.71 5.60
CA TYR A 5 29.88 10.51 6.33
C TYR A 5 30.94 9.56 6.90
N ASN A 6 32.09 9.46 6.22
CA ASN A 6 33.23 8.66 6.67
C ASN A 6 34.12 9.49 7.59
N LEU A 7 34.09 9.20 8.89
CA LEU A 7 35.05 9.71 9.87
C LEU A 7 36.23 8.74 9.94
N SER A 8 37.32 9.06 9.23
CA SER A 8 38.61 8.41 9.43
C SER A 8 39.44 9.24 10.41
N ASP A 9 39.49 8.86 11.69
CA ASP A 9 40.37 9.49 12.67
C ASP A 9 41.78 8.89 12.57
N GLN A 10 42.76 9.73 12.23
CA GLN A 10 44.16 9.33 12.11
C GLN A 10 44.81 9.25 13.50
N LYS A 11 44.96 8.03 14.03
CA LYS A 11 45.68 7.78 15.29
C LYS A 11 47.17 7.57 14.98
N THR A 12 48.04 8.38 15.56
CA THR A 12 49.50 8.26 15.41
C THR A 12 50.16 7.74 16.68
N CYS A 13 50.79 6.58 16.63
CA CYS A 13 51.71 6.09 17.66
C CYS A 13 53.14 6.44 17.26
N SER A 14 53.89 7.15 18.12
CA SER A 14 55.31 7.42 17.92
C SER A 14 56.16 6.35 18.60
N MET A 15 57.02 5.67 17.87
CA MET A 15 57.93 4.66 18.42
C MET A 15 59.14 5.31 19.09
N GLY A 16 59.44 4.92 20.33
CA GLY A 16 60.72 5.23 20.99
C GLY A 16 61.82 4.26 20.54
N GLN A 17 62.97 4.78 20.09
CA GLN A 17 64.18 3.97 19.88
C GLN A 17 64.98 3.89 21.18
N VAL A 18 65.41 2.68 21.56
CA VAL A 18 66.49 2.49 22.53
C VAL A 18 67.72 2.06 21.75
N VAL A 19 68.74 2.91 21.74
CA VAL A 19 70.04 2.63 21.12
C VAL A 19 70.96 2.16 22.24
N ASP A 20 71.37 0.89 22.20
CA ASP A 20 72.43 0.38 23.08
C ASP A 20 73.74 0.33 22.30
N VAL A 21 74.78 1.02 22.82
CA VAL A 21 76.05 1.22 22.13
C VAL A 21 77.12 0.35 22.79
N ASP A 22 77.43 -0.79 22.20
CA ASP A 22 78.59 -1.60 22.58
C ASP A 22 79.87 -1.03 21.94
N THR A 23 80.86 -0.72 22.77
CA THR A 23 82.08 0.01 22.39
C THR A 23 83.11 -0.83 21.62
N LYS A 24 82.79 -2.06 21.20
CA LYS A 24 83.78 -2.97 20.58
C LYS A 24 83.40 -3.64 19.26
N ALA A 25 82.27 -3.31 18.62
CA ALA A 25 81.95 -3.88 17.31
C ALA A 25 81.19 -2.90 16.39
N ASN A 26 81.75 -2.62 15.21
CA ASN A 26 81.17 -1.79 14.13
C ASN A 26 80.09 -2.54 13.31
N PHE A 27 79.13 -3.19 13.96
CA PHE A 27 77.98 -3.76 13.27
C PHE A 27 76.68 -3.33 13.96
N GLN A 28 76.00 -2.36 13.35
CA GLN A 28 74.62 -2.00 13.68
C GLN A 28 73.69 -3.05 13.08
N CYS A 29 73.23 -4.00 13.88
CA CYS A 29 72.06 -4.80 13.52
C CYS A 29 70.81 -4.00 13.91
N ASN A 30 70.28 -3.20 12.98
CA ASN A 30 68.90 -2.71 13.08
C ASN A 30 67.96 -3.90 12.89
N VAL A 31 67.65 -4.61 13.97
CA VAL A 31 66.56 -5.59 13.94
C VAL A 31 65.27 -4.83 14.21
N THR A 32 64.71 -4.18 13.19
CA THR A 32 63.33 -3.72 13.23
C THR A 32 62.42 -4.94 13.05
N GLN A 33 61.94 -5.54 14.14
CA GLN A 33 60.96 -6.63 14.09
C GLN A 33 59.51 -6.15 13.86
N ASN A 34 59.26 -4.87 13.64
CA ASN A 34 57.90 -4.34 13.56
C ASN A 34 57.71 -3.51 12.30
N ALA A 35 56.75 -3.92 11.47
CA ALA A 35 56.30 -3.21 10.29
C ALA A 35 55.02 -2.41 10.63
N LEU A 36 54.91 -1.19 10.10
CA LEU A 36 53.67 -0.43 10.14
C LEU A 36 52.71 -1.03 9.12
N GLU A 37 51.61 -1.62 9.61
CA GLU A 37 50.52 -2.12 8.77
C GLU A 37 49.39 -1.10 8.78
N THR A 38 48.97 -0.64 7.59
CA THR A 38 47.78 0.19 7.45
C THR A 38 46.61 -0.75 7.20
N VAL A 39 45.73 -0.88 8.19
CA VAL A 39 44.55 -1.73 8.09
C VAL A 39 43.31 -0.85 8.00
N SER A 40 42.48 -1.07 6.98
CA SER A 40 41.16 -0.45 6.88
C SER A 40 40.18 -1.27 7.69
N CYS A 41 39.44 -0.60 8.58
CA CYS A 41 38.33 -1.20 9.31
C CYS A 41 37.13 -0.27 9.21
N ASP A 42 35.96 -0.86 8.98
CA ASP A 42 34.72 -0.12 8.86
C ASP A 42 33.83 -0.38 10.07
N LYS A 43 33.08 0.64 10.46
CA LYS A 43 31.93 0.50 11.36
C LYS A 43 30.68 0.78 10.57
N TYR A 44 29.79 -0.19 10.47
CA TYR A 44 28.55 -0.05 9.72
C TYR A 44 27.37 -0.60 10.50
N LEU A 45 26.20 -0.04 10.20
CA LEU A 45 24.93 -0.45 10.78
C LEU A 45 24.31 -1.55 9.91
N VAL A 46 24.03 -2.70 10.50
CA VAL A 46 23.26 -3.76 9.87
C VAL A 46 21.83 -3.70 10.38
N LEU A 47 20.87 -3.57 9.45
CA LEU A 47 19.45 -3.67 9.75
C LEU A 47 18.96 -5.08 9.38
N SER A 48 18.47 -5.83 10.36
CA SER A 48 17.87 -7.16 10.14
C SER A 48 16.41 -7.13 10.55
N CYS A 49 15.50 -7.40 9.61
CA CYS A 49 14.06 -7.39 9.85
C CYS A 49 13.50 -8.81 9.88
N GLN A 50 12.62 -9.10 10.84
CA GLN A 50 11.82 -10.32 10.83
C GLN A 50 10.87 -10.33 9.62
N PRO A 51 10.49 -11.50 9.07
CA PRO A 51 9.48 -11.55 8.03
C PRO A 51 8.14 -10.99 8.56
N PRO A 52 7.34 -10.31 7.70
CA PRO A 52 6.04 -9.80 8.10
C PRO A 52 5.13 -10.91 8.62
N ILE A 53 4.44 -10.67 9.73
CA ILE A 53 3.45 -11.59 10.32
C ILE A 53 2.03 -11.11 9.98
N ALA A 54 1.08 -12.04 9.81
CA ALA A 54 -0.32 -11.71 9.51
C ALA A 54 -1.07 -11.17 10.74
N GLY A 55 -2.04 -10.26 10.55
CA GLY A 55 -3.08 -9.98 11.54
C GLY A 55 -2.88 -8.80 12.50
N CYS A 56 -2.10 -7.77 12.14
CA CYS A 56 -2.09 -6.54 12.92
C CYS A 56 -3.39 -5.74 12.76
N THR A 57 -3.79 -5.04 13.82
CA THR A 57 -5.06 -4.31 13.96
C THR A 57 -5.15 -3.13 12.99
N GLY A 58 -5.54 -3.40 11.76
CA GLY A 58 -5.65 -2.39 10.71
C GLY A 58 -5.57 -3.06 9.36
N SER A 59 -6.74 -3.41 8.84
CA SER A 59 -7.02 -4.12 7.57
C SER A 59 -6.58 -3.36 6.32
N GLY A 60 -5.34 -2.87 6.27
CA GLY A 60 -4.86 -1.95 5.23
C GLY A 60 -5.39 -0.52 5.35
N ILE A 61 -6.51 -0.31 6.03
CA ILE A 61 -7.11 1.01 6.26
C ILE A 61 -6.68 1.56 7.62
N ALA A 62 -6.05 2.73 7.60
CA ALA A 62 -5.61 3.43 8.81
C ALA A 62 -6.79 3.77 9.73
N VAL A 63 -6.61 3.55 11.03
CA VAL A 63 -7.63 3.82 12.06
C VAL A 63 -8.07 5.28 11.99
N ASN A 64 -9.39 5.52 12.07
CA ASN A 64 -10.02 6.85 12.00
C ASN A 64 -9.77 7.65 10.70
N SER A 65 -9.29 7.01 9.63
CA SER A 65 -9.12 7.67 8.33
C SER A 65 -10.35 7.59 7.42
N ALA A 66 -11.26 6.66 7.70
CA ALA A 66 -12.40 6.36 6.84
C ALA A 66 -13.52 7.40 6.99
N THR A 67 -13.98 7.98 5.88
CA THR A 67 -15.10 8.94 5.83
C THR A 67 -15.90 8.76 4.55
N ILE A 68 -17.13 9.27 4.52
CA ILE A 68 -17.99 9.22 3.34
C ILE A 68 -18.59 10.60 3.05
N SER A 69 -18.53 11.04 1.79
CA SER A 69 -18.88 12.42 1.41
C SER A 69 -20.39 12.71 1.41
N ASN A 70 -21.22 11.68 1.32
CA ASN A 70 -22.68 11.78 1.20
C ASN A 70 -23.36 10.97 2.31
N GLY A 71 -24.16 11.64 3.15
CA GLY A 71 -24.87 11.00 4.27
C GLY A 71 -25.95 9.98 3.88
N ALA A 72 -26.32 9.90 2.59
CA ALA A 72 -27.19 8.83 2.07
C ALA A 72 -26.47 7.48 1.91
N TYR A 73 -25.13 7.49 1.99
CA TYR A 73 -24.30 6.30 2.01
C TYR A 73 -23.83 6.03 3.44
N GLN A 74 -23.68 4.76 3.75
CA GLN A 74 -23.18 4.29 5.03
C GLN A 74 -22.06 3.29 4.78
N PHE A 75 -21.07 3.27 5.65
CA PHE A 75 -20.06 2.22 5.62
C PHE A 75 -19.92 1.57 6.98
N THR A 76 -19.47 0.33 6.97
CA THR A 76 -19.15 -0.44 8.18
C THR A 76 -17.80 -1.10 7.95
N LEU A 77 -16.86 -0.87 8.85
CA LEU A 77 -15.54 -1.50 8.86
C LEU A 77 -15.41 -2.30 10.16
N VAL A 78 -15.39 -3.63 10.05
CA VAL A 78 -15.25 -4.55 11.18
C VAL A 78 -14.16 -5.56 10.84
N GLY A 79 -13.03 -5.48 11.55
CA GLY A 79 -11.85 -6.25 11.18
C GLY A 79 -11.48 -5.98 9.72
N SER A 80 -11.29 -7.03 8.92
CA SER A 80 -10.96 -6.98 7.48
C SER A 80 -12.12 -6.70 6.54
N ALA A 81 -13.35 -6.67 7.05
CA ALA A 81 -14.53 -6.49 6.22
C ALA A 81 -14.96 -5.03 6.18
N LEU A 82 -14.91 -4.44 4.98
CA LEU A 82 -15.51 -3.16 4.66
C LEU A 82 -16.79 -3.40 3.85
N THR A 83 -17.92 -2.91 4.35
CA THR A 83 -19.18 -2.87 3.58
C THR A 83 -19.56 -1.43 3.35
N ILE A 84 -19.80 -1.05 2.10
CA ILE A 84 -20.36 0.26 1.75
C ILE A 84 -21.76 0.05 1.18
N VAL A 85 -22.73 0.71 1.79
CA VAL A 85 -24.14 0.60 1.48
C VAL A 85 -24.66 1.94 1.02
N ASN A 86 -25.52 1.90 0.01
CA ASN A 86 -26.24 3.04 -0.49
C ASN A 86 -27.72 2.73 -0.61
N ASN A 87 -28.56 3.49 0.09
CA ASN A 87 -30.01 3.42 -0.04
C ASN A 87 -30.46 4.58 -0.94
N VAL A 88 -30.81 4.27 -2.18
CA VAL A 88 -31.20 5.27 -3.18
C VAL A 88 -32.71 5.41 -3.22
N THR A 89 -33.19 6.63 -3.10
CA THR A 89 -34.60 6.96 -3.36
C THR A 89 -34.80 7.62 -4.73
N ALA A 90 -33.73 8.07 -5.36
CA ALA A 90 -33.73 8.65 -6.70
C ALA A 90 -34.06 7.60 -7.76
N ILE A 91 -34.90 7.99 -8.72
CA ILE A 91 -35.41 7.11 -9.78
C ILE A 91 -34.94 7.66 -11.11
N ASN A 92 -34.36 6.80 -11.94
CA ASN A 92 -33.74 7.19 -13.19
C ASN A 92 -32.77 8.36 -12.94
N GLU A 93 -31.79 8.13 -12.08
CA GLU A 93 -30.73 9.09 -11.77
C GLU A 93 -29.53 8.29 -11.25
N VAL A 94 -28.31 8.80 -11.49
CA VAL A 94 -27.11 8.27 -10.85
C VAL A 94 -26.89 9.03 -9.56
N THR A 95 -26.90 8.33 -8.43
CA THR A 95 -26.38 8.87 -7.17
C THR A 95 -24.97 8.37 -6.94
N GLU A 96 -24.14 9.18 -6.29
CA GLU A 96 -22.76 8.79 -5.98
C GLU A 96 -22.30 9.26 -4.59
N ALA A 97 -21.26 8.61 -4.10
CA ALA A 97 -20.49 9.03 -2.95
C ALA A 97 -19.04 8.58 -3.06
N ASP A 98 -18.19 9.36 -2.39
CA ASP A 98 -16.78 9.06 -2.23
C ASP A 98 -16.55 8.50 -0.83
N PHE A 99 -16.05 7.27 -0.78
CA PHE A 99 -15.48 6.67 0.42
C PHE A 99 -13.99 6.99 0.46
N HIS A 100 -13.62 7.87 1.37
CA HIS A 100 -12.22 8.27 1.59
C HIS A 100 -11.62 7.43 2.69
N PHE A 101 -10.36 7.02 2.52
CA PHE A 101 -9.59 6.29 3.53
C PHE A 101 -8.10 6.51 3.31
N SER A 102 -7.27 6.12 4.27
CA SER A 102 -5.81 6.13 4.12
C SER A 102 -5.24 4.73 4.25
N ILE A 103 -4.24 4.41 3.43
CA ILE A 103 -3.41 3.22 3.56
C ILE A 103 -2.06 3.63 4.14
N ALA A 104 -1.56 2.86 5.09
CA ALA A 104 -0.24 3.04 5.70
C ALA A 104 0.61 1.79 5.48
N GLY A 105 1.46 1.78 4.45
CA GLY A 105 2.26 0.65 4.00
C GLY A 105 1.56 -0.23 2.97
N LEU A 106 1.32 0.33 1.79
CA LEU A 106 0.76 -0.39 0.64
C LEU A 106 1.57 -1.64 0.28
N ASP A 107 2.89 -1.61 0.51
CA ASP A 107 3.81 -2.74 0.33
C ASP A 107 3.47 -3.96 1.21
N ARG A 108 2.68 -3.76 2.27
CA ARG A 108 2.23 -4.81 3.19
C ARG A 108 0.79 -5.24 2.97
N VAL A 109 0.06 -4.61 2.05
CA VAL A 109 -1.32 -4.99 1.73
C VAL A 109 -1.26 -6.23 0.84
N ASP A 110 -1.69 -7.37 1.38
CA ASP A 110 -1.70 -8.67 0.71
C ASP A 110 -3.08 -9.03 0.14
N GLU A 111 -4.15 -8.50 0.71
CA GLU A 111 -5.49 -8.57 0.13
C GLU A 111 -6.18 -7.20 0.17
N PHE A 112 -6.71 -6.77 -0.97
CA PHE A 112 -7.67 -5.67 -1.00
C PHE A 112 -8.56 -5.85 -2.23
N PHE A 113 -9.71 -6.50 -2.06
CA PHE A 113 -10.56 -6.87 -3.19
C PHE A 113 -12.05 -6.74 -2.88
N ILE A 114 -12.84 -6.48 -3.92
CA ILE A 114 -14.30 -6.58 -3.84
C ILE A 114 -14.68 -8.06 -3.88
N ASN A 115 -15.30 -8.55 -2.81
CA ASN A 115 -15.69 -9.95 -2.65
C ASN A 115 -17.14 -10.24 -3.11
N ALA A 116 -17.98 -9.21 -3.15
CA ALA A 116 -19.35 -9.29 -3.63
C ALA A 116 -19.91 -7.90 -3.93
N ILE A 117 -20.88 -7.86 -4.84
CA ILE A 117 -21.66 -6.65 -5.14
C ILE A 117 -23.14 -7.03 -5.13
N HIS A 118 -23.95 -6.18 -4.50
CA HIS A 118 -25.41 -6.25 -4.56
C HIS A 118 -25.94 -5.01 -5.25
N SER A 119 -26.48 -5.17 -6.46
CA SER A 119 -27.16 -4.10 -7.18
C SER A 119 -28.66 -4.37 -7.19
N ASP A 120 -29.48 -3.35 -6.97
CA ASP A 120 -30.87 -3.41 -7.46
C ASP A 120 -30.87 -3.39 -8.99
N ASN A 121 -30.23 -2.38 -9.57
CA ASN A 121 -30.12 -2.22 -11.01
C ASN A 121 -28.66 -2.14 -11.49
N TYR A 122 -27.93 -1.06 -11.13
CA TYR A 122 -26.52 -0.91 -11.48
C TYR A 122 -25.70 -0.30 -10.34
N VAL A 123 -24.48 -0.82 -10.16
CA VAL A 123 -23.46 -0.26 -9.27
C VAL A 123 -22.17 -0.05 -10.07
N GLY A 124 -21.76 1.19 -10.25
CA GLY A 124 -20.48 1.55 -10.87
C GLY A 124 -19.43 1.86 -9.81
N ILE A 125 -18.18 1.47 -10.05
CA ILE A 125 -17.10 1.68 -9.08
C ILE A 125 -15.91 2.32 -9.78
N ALA A 126 -15.35 3.34 -9.13
CA ALA A 126 -14.07 3.92 -9.50
C ALA A 126 -13.16 4.02 -8.27
N VAL A 127 -11.86 3.82 -8.48
CA VAL A 127 -10.84 3.90 -7.43
C VAL A 127 -9.79 4.90 -7.85
N ASN A 128 -9.54 5.91 -7.02
CA ASN A 128 -8.60 7.00 -7.29
C ASN A 128 -8.76 7.64 -8.68
N GLY A 129 -10.01 7.80 -9.12
CA GLY A 129 -10.36 8.37 -10.44
C GLY A 129 -10.34 7.38 -11.61
N THR A 130 -9.87 6.14 -11.40
CA THR A 130 -9.92 5.08 -12.41
C THR A 130 -11.24 4.32 -12.30
N PHE A 131 -12.06 4.34 -13.35
CA PHE A 131 -13.29 3.58 -13.39
C PHE A 131 -12.97 2.09 -13.66
N ILE A 132 -13.39 1.19 -12.77
CA ILE A 132 -12.98 -0.22 -12.80
C ILE A 132 -14.07 -1.16 -13.33
N GLY A 133 -15.33 -0.71 -13.33
CA GLY A 133 -16.41 -1.46 -13.96
C GLY A 133 -17.80 -1.15 -13.41
N VAL A 134 -18.78 -1.86 -13.95
CA VAL A 134 -20.20 -1.78 -13.54
C VAL A 134 -20.70 -3.18 -13.24
N HIS A 135 -21.35 -3.32 -12.09
CA HIS A 135 -22.16 -4.47 -11.76
C HIS A 135 -23.61 -4.22 -12.14
N GLY A 136 -24.28 -5.22 -12.70
CA GLY A 136 -25.71 -5.14 -12.97
C GLY A 136 -26.27 -6.38 -13.65
N ARG A 137 -27.58 -6.53 -13.57
CA ARG A 137 -28.27 -7.71 -14.12
C ARG A 137 -28.20 -7.81 -15.64
N ALA A 138 -28.06 -6.68 -16.33
CA ALA A 138 -27.83 -6.64 -17.78
C ALA A 138 -26.60 -7.45 -18.23
N PHE A 139 -25.62 -7.65 -17.33
CA PHE A 139 -24.40 -8.41 -17.59
C PHE A 139 -24.39 -9.78 -16.92
N GLY A 140 -25.39 -10.09 -16.09
CA GLY A 140 -25.36 -11.25 -15.19
C GLY A 140 -24.36 -11.12 -14.04
N GLY A 141 -23.87 -9.91 -13.73
CA GLY A 141 -22.86 -9.68 -12.70
C GLY A 141 -21.95 -8.51 -13.04
N TRP A 142 -20.64 -8.69 -12.85
CA TRP A 142 -19.62 -7.69 -13.12
C TRP A 142 -19.25 -7.53 -14.60
N ASN A 143 -19.18 -6.29 -15.06
CA ASN A 143 -18.64 -5.90 -16.36
C ASN A 143 -17.40 -5.00 -16.16
N ALA A 144 -16.21 -5.60 -16.31
CA ALA A 144 -14.91 -4.93 -16.19
C ALA A 144 -14.57 -4.03 -17.39
N ASN A 145 -15.28 -4.16 -18.52
CA ASN A 145 -15.03 -3.34 -19.72
C ASN A 145 -15.80 -2.01 -19.70
N ALA A 146 -16.68 -1.81 -18.72
CA ALA A 146 -17.38 -0.55 -18.55
C ALA A 146 -16.40 0.57 -18.18
N THR A 147 -16.57 1.73 -18.79
CA THR A 147 -15.71 2.91 -18.58
C THR A 147 -16.41 4.02 -17.79
N LYS A 148 -17.72 3.91 -17.58
CA LYS A 148 -18.53 4.83 -16.79
C LYS A 148 -19.83 4.18 -16.32
N LEU A 149 -20.60 4.91 -15.52
CA LEU A 149 -22.02 4.68 -15.31
C LEU A 149 -22.72 6.03 -15.34
N VAL A 150 -23.53 6.25 -16.38
CA VAL A 150 -24.32 7.46 -16.56
C VAL A 150 -25.74 7.13 -16.95
N GLN A 151 -26.65 8.05 -16.69
CA GLN A 151 -28.00 7.98 -17.23
C GLN A 151 -28.02 8.50 -18.67
N ASP A 152 -28.68 7.75 -19.55
CA ASP A 152 -28.95 8.14 -20.93
C ASP A 152 -30.43 8.49 -21.10
N THR A 153 -30.70 9.79 -21.25
CA THR A 153 -32.04 10.36 -21.36
C THR A 153 -32.58 10.37 -22.79
N ASN A 154 -31.85 9.82 -23.77
CA ASN A 154 -32.34 9.68 -25.14
C ASN A 154 -33.43 8.58 -25.28
N TYR A 155 -33.70 7.84 -24.20
CA TYR A 155 -34.68 6.75 -24.16
C TYR A 155 -35.79 7.05 -23.15
N SER A 156 -36.98 6.47 -23.37
CA SER A 156 -38.12 6.56 -22.45
C SER A 156 -38.66 5.15 -22.14
N PRO A 157 -38.53 4.66 -20.89
CA PRO A 157 -37.79 5.27 -19.77
C PRO A 157 -36.28 5.38 -20.05
N PRO A 158 -35.54 6.21 -19.29
CA PRO A 158 -34.11 6.37 -19.45
C PRO A 158 -33.33 5.06 -19.32
N HIS A 159 -32.17 5.02 -19.96
CA HIS A 159 -31.27 3.88 -19.95
C HIS A 159 -30.07 4.14 -19.02
N ALA A 160 -29.46 3.07 -18.52
CA ALA A 160 -28.10 3.09 -18.02
C ALA A 160 -27.15 2.99 -19.21
N ARG A 161 -26.06 3.76 -19.20
CA ARG A 161 -24.99 3.69 -20.20
C ARG A 161 -23.66 3.51 -19.49
N TRP A 162 -22.84 2.59 -20.01
CA TRP A 162 -21.58 2.18 -19.36
C TRP A 162 -20.32 2.36 -20.21
N SER A 163 -20.45 2.82 -21.46
CA SER A 163 -19.33 3.27 -22.27
C SER A 163 -19.79 4.32 -23.30
N ASP A 164 -18.89 4.74 -24.20
CA ASP A 164 -19.21 5.60 -25.34
C ASP A 164 -19.74 4.83 -26.57
N SER A 165 -19.67 3.49 -26.55
CA SER A 165 -20.23 2.65 -27.60
C SER A 165 -21.76 2.81 -27.65
N PRO A 166 -22.35 3.01 -28.84
CA PRO A 166 -23.81 3.12 -28.98
C PRO A 166 -24.57 1.86 -28.55
N ALA A 167 -23.93 0.70 -28.47
CA ALA A 167 -24.56 -0.54 -28.01
C ALA A 167 -24.49 -0.72 -26.49
N ASP A 168 -23.64 0.05 -25.80
CA ASP A 168 -23.36 -0.10 -24.37
C ASP A 168 -24.35 0.69 -23.50
N HIS A 169 -25.63 0.36 -23.71
CA HIS A 169 -26.72 0.86 -22.91
C HIS A 169 -27.79 -0.21 -22.71
N TYR A 170 -28.55 -0.10 -21.62
CA TYR A 170 -29.73 -0.91 -21.39
C TYR A 170 -30.71 -0.18 -20.47
N LYS A 171 -31.94 -0.69 -20.34
CA LYS A 171 -32.95 -0.08 -19.47
C LYS A 171 -32.38 0.16 -18.07
N ALA A 172 -32.67 1.32 -17.49
CA ALA A 172 -32.29 1.62 -16.11
C ALA A 172 -32.91 0.62 -15.13
N GLU A 173 -34.12 0.13 -15.43
CA GLU A 173 -34.79 -0.93 -14.69
C GLU A 173 -34.54 -2.31 -15.34
N THR A 174 -33.93 -3.22 -14.59
CA THR A 174 -33.49 -4.55 -15.04
C THR A 174 -34.20 -5.71 -14.32
N GLY A 175 -35.11 -5.38 -13.39
CA GLY A 175 -35.93 -6.32 -12.64
C GLY A 175 -35.47 -6.43 -11.19
N ASN A 176 -35.48 -7.64 -10.64
CA ASN A 176 -35.11 -7.86 -9.24
C ASN A 176 -33.61 -7.65 -9.01
N ASN A 177 -33.29 -7.27 -7.77
CA ASN A 177 -31.94 -7.19 -7.26
C ASN A 177 -31.07 -8.43 -7.57
N LEU A 178 -29.78 -8.18 -7.78
CA LEU A 178 -28.78 -9.19 -8.07
C LEU A 178 -27.62 -9.04 -7.09
N LYS A 179 -27.30 -10.14 -6.40
CA LYS A 179 -26.07 -10.28 -5.62
C LYS A 179 -25.21 -11.36 -6.25
N THR A 180 -23.97 -11.02 -6.58
CA THR A 180 -22.96 -11.98 -7.06
C THR A 180 -21.72 -11.90 -6.19
N SER A 181 -21.02 -13.03 -6.08
CA SER A 181 -19.66 -13.04 -5.52
C SER A 181 -18.72 -12.58 -6.62
N GLU A 182 -17.85 -11.65 -6.26
CA GLU A 182 -16.84 -11.11 -7.16
C GLU A 182 -15.45 -11.31 -6.53
N HIS A 183 -14.39 -11.17 -7.32
CA HIS A 183 -13.02 -11.18 -6.79
C HIS A 183 -12.20 -10.15 -7.57
N ILE A 184 -12.56 -8.88 -7.38
CA ILE A 184 -11.97 -7.77 -8.12
C ILE A 184 -10.85 -7.20 -7.26
N ASP A 185 -9.61 -7.50 -7.62
CA ASP A 185 -8.43 -6.95 -6.96
C ASP A 185 -8.37 -5.43 -7.14
N LEU A 186 -8.30 -4.73 -6.00
CA LEU A 186 -8.21 -3.28 -5.96
C LEU A 186 -6.79 -2.78 -5.76
N ILE A 187 -5.85 -3.63 -5.31
CA ILE A 187 -4.45 -3.26 -5.02
C ILE A 187 -3.81 -2.45 -6.16
N PRO A 188 -3.98 -2.79 -7.46
CA PRO A 188 -3.40 -2.05 -8.57
C PRO A 188 -3.85 -0.59 -8.69
N TYR A 189 -4.99 -0.24 -8.08
CA TYR A 189 -5.58 1.10 -8.15
C TYR A 189 -5.34 1.92 -6.87
N LEU A 190 -4.74 1.31 -5.85
CA LEU A 190 -4.44 1.95 -4.57
C LEU A 190 -3.10 2.67 -4.60
N ARG A 191 -2.92 3.58 -3.65
CA ARG A 191 -1.66 4.30 -3.42
C ARG A 191 -1.39 4.45 -1.93
N GLU A 192 -0.13 4.68 -1.58
CA GLU A 192 0.23 5.04 -0.21
C GLU A 192 -0.48 6.33 0.22
N GLY A 193 -0.97 6.37 1.45
CA GLY A 193 -1.71 7.52 1.98
C GLY A 193 -3.17 7.55 1.50
N SER A 194 -3.64 8.72 1.06
CA SER A 194 -5.06 8.97 0.81
C SER A 194 -5.59 8.30 -0.46
N ASN A 195 -6.66 7.52 -0.29
CA ASN A 195 -7.38 6.82 -1.34
C ASN A 195 -8.85 7.20 -1.34
N VAL A 196 -9.49 7.03 -2.50
CA VAL A 196 -10.93 7.24 -2.69
C VAL A 196 -11.52 6.11 -3.50
N ILE A 197 -12.60 5.51 -2.99
CA ILE A 197 -13.49 4.65 -3.77
C ILE A 197 -14.78 5.43 -4.02
N ASN A 198 -15.05 5.77 -5.28
CA ASN A 198 -16.30 6.36 -5.71
C ASN A 198 -17.28 5.24 -6.09
N ILE A 199 -18.48 5.28 -5.51
CA ILE A 199 -19.53 4.31 -5.78
C ILE A 199 -20.73 5.04 -6.37
N LYS A 200 -21.09 4.65 -7.59
CA LYS A 200 -22.25 5.14 -8.33
C LYS A 200 -23.35 4.09 -8.26
N VAL A 201 -24.58 4.50 -7.98
CA VAL A 201 -25.76 3.63 -8.05
C VAL A 201 -26.76 4.28 -8.97
N LEU A 202 -27.29 3.50 -9.92
CA LEU A 202 -28.35 3.94 -10.80
C LEU A 202 -29.54 3.00 -10.63
N ASN A 203 -30.69 3.59 -10.28
CA ASN A 203 -31.94 2.85 -10.10
C ASN A 203 -32.95 3.19 -11.20
N GLY A 204 -33.68 2.19 -11.69
CA GLY A 204 -34.68 2.37 -12.76
C GLY A 204 -36.10 2.63 -12.27
N LYS A 205 -36.49 2.02 -11.14
CA LYS A 205 -37.84 2.14 -10.59
C LYS A 205 -37.83 2.09 -9.06
N GLY A 206 -38.60 2.99 -8.45
CA GLY A 206 -38.80 3.01 -6.99
C GLY A 206 -37.51 3.28 -6.21
N PRO A 207 -37.54 3.16 -4.87
CA PRO A 207 -36.33 3.14 -4.08
C PRO A 207 -35.57 1.83 -4.34
N GLY A 208 -34.25 1.93 -4.43
CA GLY A 208 -33.35 0.81 -4.66
C GLY A 208 -32.11 0.94 -3.78
N TYR A 209 -31.14 0.06 -3.99
CA TYR A 209 -29.90 0.11 -3.24
C TYR A 209 -28.71 -0.46 -4.02
N GLY A 210 -27.52 -0.09 -3.56
CA GLY A 210 -26.25 -0.67 -3.99
C GLY A 210 -25.41 -1.01 -2.76
N MET A 211 -24.81 -2.21 -2.74
CA MET A 211 -23.86 -2.61 -1.70
C MET A 211 -22.59 -3.15 -2.33
N VAL A 212 -21.45 -2.70 -1.82
CA VAL A 212 -20.13 -3.20 -2.21
C VAL A 212 -19.48 -3.78 -0.95
N TYR A 213 -19.07 -5.04 -1.05
CA TYR A 213 -18.40 -5.75 0.03
C TYR A 213 -16.92 -5.92 -0.34
N ILE A 214 -16.04 -5.43 0.52
CA ILE A 214 -14.60 -5.39 0.31
C ILE A 214 -13.94 -6.14 1.46
N THR A 215 -13.01 -7.03 1.10
CA THR A 215 -12.06 -7.61 2.05
C THR A 215 -10.75 -6.86 1.92
N ALA A 216 -10.20 -6.41 3.04
CA ALA A 216 -8.88 -5.79 3.10
C ALA A 216 -8.06 -6.44 4.22
N HIS A 217 -6.84 -6.85 3.91
CA HIS A 217 -5.88 -7.43 4.85
C HIS A 217 -4.52 -6.78 4.62
N GLN A 218 -3.76 -6.69 5.70
CA GLN A 218 -2.42 -6.14 5.68
C GLN A 218 -1.55 -6.90 6.66
N GLN A 219 -0.31 -7.14 6.27
CA GLN A 219 0.72 -7.72 7.13
C GLN A 219 1.23 -6.68 8.14
N CYS A 220 1.62 -7.17 9.30
CA CYS A 220 2.28 -6.36 10.33
C CYS A 220 3.57 -5.75 9.79
N PRO A 221 3.91 -4.51 10.21
CA PRO A 221 5.26 -4.00 10.04
C PRO A 221 6.27 -5.00 10.62
N PRO A 222 7.34 -5.33 9.89
CA PRO A 222 8.37 -6.22 10.40
C PRO A 222 9.11 -5.55 11.57
N GLU A 223 9.35 -6.29 12.65
CA GLU A 223 10.26 -5.84 13.70
C GLU A 223 11.69 -5.91 13.15
N CYS A 224 12.39 -4.77 13.17
CA CYS A 224 13.76 -4.67 12.71
C CYS A 224 14.71 -4.39 13.87
N GLU A 225 15.81 -5.11 13.92
CA GLU A 225 16.90 -4.89 14.87
C GLU A 225 18.09 -4.23 14.16
N GLU A 226 18.60 -3.19 14.80
CA GLU A 226 19.80 -2.49 14.40
C GLU A 226 21.00 -3.06 15.15
N THR A 227 21.96 -3.64 14.43
CA THR A 227 23.21 -4.13 15.01
C THR A 227 24.38 -3.34 14.45
N TRP A 228 25.15 -2.71 15.33
CA TRP A 228 26.42 -2.09 14.97
C TRP A 228 27.49 -3.16 14.82
N VAL A 229 28.07 -3.26 13.62
CA VAL A 229 29.23 -4.12 13.37
C VAL A 229 30.48 -3.26 13.43
N ASP A 230 31.35 -3.55 14.41
CA ASP A 230 32.62 -2.86 14.62
C ASP A 230 33.80 -3.77 14.25
N GLN A 231 34.27 -3.66 13.01
CA GLN A 231 35.45 -4.39 12.55
C GLN A 231 36.77 -3.81 13.12
N CYS A 232 36.74 -2.63 13.71
CA CYS A 232 37.91 -1.96 14.29
C CYS A 232 38.25 -2.45 15.70
N SER A 233 37.26 -2.99 16.42
CA SER A 233 37.40 -3.42 17.83
C SER A 233 38.59 -4.35 18.09
N SER A 234 38.89 -5.26 17.17
CA SER A 234 40.03 -6.19 17.26
C SER A 234 41.40 -5.52 17.01
N TYR A 235 41.43 -4.44 16.23
CA TYR A 235 42.65 -3.66 15.96
C TYR A 235 42.93 -2.67 17.09
N ASP A 236 41.89 -2.05 17.66
CA ASP A 236 42.01 -1.16 18.82
C ASP A 236 42.67 -1.88 20.01
N GLN A 237 42.28 -3.14 20.26
CA GLN A 237 42.90 -3.99 21.30
C GLN A 237 44.38 -4.31 21.06
N ARG A 238 44.85 -4.34 19.81
CA ARG A 238 46.27 -4.59 19.46
C ARG A 238 47.13 -3.33 19.57
N SER A 239 46.51 -2.16 19.62
CA SER A 239 47.19 -0.85 19.64
C SER A 239 47.40 -0.25 21.04
N GLN A 240 46.86 -0.89 22.09
CA GLN A 240 47.08 -0.55 23.50
C GLN A 240 48.27 -1.31 24.08
#